data_AF-A0A1S2GTK4-F1
#
_entry.id   AF-A0A1S2GTK4-F1
#
_cell.length_a   1.000
_cell.length_b   1.000
_cell.length_c   1.000
_cell.angle_alpha   90.00
_cell.angle_beta   90.00
_cell.angle_gamma   90.00
#
_symmetry.space_group_name_H-M   'P 1'
#
loop_
_entity.id
_entity.type
_entity.pdbx_description
1 polymer ?
#
loop_
_entity_poly.entity_id
_entity_poly.type
_entity_poly.pdbx_seq_one_letter_code
_entity_poly.pdbx_strand_id
1 'polypeptide(L)'
;MGAAEQGAAEQGAIARVLALAVLTEVAIGERVVVRALVGEGAQDALGDLVARTPDTVTIDTRRGLVAVALADVVAAKRVPPPPAPRPR
;
A
#
# COMPACT_ATOMS: atom_id res chain seq x y z
N MET A 1 -14.86 -24.62 16.15
CA MET A 1 -13.48 -24.20 15.89
C MET A 1 -13.36 -24.07 14.38
N GLY A 2 -13.25 -22.87 13.79
CA GLY A 2 -12.99 -22.72 12.35
C GLY A 2 -13.83 -21.77 11.48
N ALA A 3 -14.64 -20.84 12.03
CA ALA A 3 -15.40 -19.89 11.19
C ALA A 3 -14.83 -18.45 11.16
N ALA A 4 -14.04 -18.04 12.16
CA ALA A 4 -13.59 -16.65 12.28
C ALA A 4 -12.26 -16.35 11.56
N GLU A 5 -11.41 -17.36 11.29
CA GLU A 5 -10.11 -17.15 10.64
C GLU A 5 -10.23 -17.05 9.10
N GLN A 6 -11.18 -17.77 8.51
CA GLN A 6 -11.45 -17.73 7.06
C GLN A 6 -11.88 -16.33 6.61
N GLY A 7 -12.67 -15.63 7.43
CA GLY A 7 -13.09 -14.27 7.15
C GLY A 7 -11.95 -13.27 7.09
N ALA A 8 -10.87 -13.47 7.87
CA ALA A 8 -9.71 -12.56 7.86
C ALA A 8 -8.79 -12.81 6.67
N ALA A 9 -8.58 -14.08 6.28
CA ALA A 9 -7.82 -14.43 5.08
C ALA A 9 -8.54 -14.00 3.79
N GLU A 10 -9.87 -14.20 3.73
CA GLU A 10 -10.70 -13.78 2.60
C GLU A 10 -10.81 -12.25 2.52
N GLN A 11 -10.95 -11.57 3.66
CA GLN A 11 -10.85 -10.11 3.72
C GLN A 11 -9.46 -9.61 3.34
N GLY A 12 -8.38 -10.32 3.72
CA GLY A 12 -7.01 -10.01 3.31
C GLY A 12 -6.80 -10.15 1.81
N ALA A 13 -7.39 -11.18 1.18
CA ALA A 13 -7.35 -11.36 -0.27
C ALA A 13 -8.10 -10.23 -0.99
N ILE A 14 -9.30 -9.88 -0.54
CA ILE A 14 -10.08 -8.77 -1.11
C ILE A 14 -9.36 -7.43 -0.93
N ALA A 15 -8.86 -7.15 0.28
CA ALA A 15 -8.10 -5.94 0.58
C ALA A 15 -6.85 -5.83 -0.30
N ARG A 16 -6.16 -6.95 -0.54
CA ARG A 16 -5.02 -7.01 -1.47
C ARG A 16 -5.43 -6.69 -2.89
N VAL A 17 -6.50 -7.29 -3.41
CA VAL A 17 -6.98 -6.98 -4.78
C VAL A 17 -7.29 -5.49 -4.92
N LEU A 18 -7.98 -4.90 -3.94
CA LEU A 18 -8.25 -3.45 -3.91
C LEU A 18 -6.96 -2.63 -3.80
N ALA A 19 -5.99 -3.08 -3.01
CA ALA A 19 -4.69 -2.44 -2.89
C ALA A 19 -3.93 -2.42 -4.23
N LEU A 20 -3.91 -3.54 -4.95
CA LEU A 20 -3.29 -3.63 -6.28
C LEU A 20 -3.98 -2.69 -7.29
N ALA A 21 -5.31 -2.57 -7.21
CA ALA A 21 -6.06 -1.61 -8.01
C ALA A 21 -5.60 -0.16 -7.72
N VAL A 22 -5.51 0.22 -6.45
CA VAL A 22 -5.00 1.55 -6.06
C VAL A 22 -3.58 1.78 -6.56
N LEU A 23 -2.68 0.81 -6.42
CA LEU A 23 -1.30 0.92 -6.90
C LEU A 23 -1.21 1.06 -8.42
N THR A 24 -2.16 0.50 -9.18
CA THR A 24 -2.22 0.73 -10.63
C THR A 24 -2.76 2.12 -11.01
N GLU A 25 -3.63 2.70 -10.19
CA GLU A 25 -4.19 4.04 -10.41
C GLU A 25 -3.26 5.18 -9.95
N VAL A 26 -2.45 4.95 -8.92
CA VAL A 26 -1.49 5.92 -8.40
C VAL A 26 -0.37 6.15 -9.43
N ALA A 27 -0.10 7.42 -9.71
CA ALA A 27 0.99 7.83 -10.58
C ALA A 27 2.34 7.78 -9.87
N ILE A 28 3.42 7.61 -10.63
CA ILE A 28 4.78 7.75 -10.10
C ILE A 28 4.96 9.22 -9.65
N GLY A 29 5.39 9.43 -8.40
CA GLY A 29 5.55 10.71 -7.73
C GLY A 29 4.36 11.10 -6.83
N GLU A 30 3.29 10.30 -6.80
CA GLU A 30 2.16 10.53 -5.87
C GLU A 30 2.40 9.87 -4.52
N ARG A 31 1.85 10.49 -3.47
CA ARG A 31 1.96 9.99 -2.11
C ARG A 31 0.98 8.85 -1.85
N VAL A 32 1.51 7.73 -1.38
CA VAL A 32 0.75 6.50 -1.13
C VAL A 32 1.22 5.88 0.18
N VAL A 33 0.30 5.19 0.84
CA VAL A 33 0.61 4.30 1.97
C VAL A 33 0.41 2.88 1.50
N VAL A 34 1.44 2.06 1.65
CA VAL A 34 1.41 0.63 1.34
C VAL A 34 1.74 -0.14 2.60
N ARG A 35 0.83 -0.99 3.04
CA ARG A 35 1.04 -1.93 4.14
C ARG A 35 1.44 -3.27 3.55
N ALA A 36 2.63 -3.73 3.94
CA ALA A 36 3.20 -5.00 3.52
C ALA A 36 3.38 -5.92 4.72
N LEU A 37 3.18 -7.22 4.55
CA LEU A 37 3.63 -8.22 5.51
C LEU A 37 5.13 -8.47 5.30
N VAL A 38 5.90 -8.38 6.37
CA VAL A 38 7.35 -8.63 6.37
C VAL A 38 7.64 -9.58 7.52
N GLY A 39 7.85 -10.86 7.19
CA GLY A 39 8.00 -11.92 8.17
C GLY A 39 6.74 -12.11 9.00
N GLU A 40 6.85 -12.02 10.33
CA GLU A 40 5.71 -12.10 11.27
C GLU A 40 5.04 -10.74 11.54
N GLY A 41 5.55 -9.65 10.96
CA GLY A 41 5.04 -8.29 11.19
C GLY A 41 4.39 -7.67 9.96
N ALA A 42 3.63 -6.59 10.15
CA ALA A 42 3.21 -5.71 9.07
C ALA A 42 4.00 -4.40 9.14
N GLN A 43 4.50 -3.94 7.99
CA GLN A 43 5.21 -2.69 7.85
C GLN A 43 4.45 -1.72 6.95
N ASP A 44 4.34 -0.47 7.39
CA ASP A 44 3.74 0.63 6.63
C ASP A 44 4.82 1.42 5.89
N ALA A 45 4.82 1.34 4.56
CA ALA A 45 5.60 2.21 3.69
C ALA A 45 4.74 3.42 3.29
N LEU A 46 5.00 4.57 3.91
CA LEU A 46 4.41 5.86 3.53
C LEU A 46 5.46 6.69 2.82
N GLY A 47 5.15 7.11 1.59
CA GLY A 47 6.06 7.92 0.79
C GLY A 47 5.51 8.17 -0.59
N ASP A 48 6.39 8.58 -1.49
CA ASP A 48 6.06 8.85 -2.88
C ASP A 48 6.37 7.61 -3.73
N LEU A 49 5.43 7.18 -4.58
CA LEU A 49 5.65 6.02 -5.44
C LEU A 49 6.69 6.37 -6.51
N VAL A 50 7.90 5.84 -6.46
CA VAL A 50 8.97 6.19 -7.42
C VAL A 50 9.17 5.14 -8.50
N ALA A 51 8.79 3.89 -8.25
CA ALA A 51 8.76 2.87 -9.28
C ALA A 51 7.61 1.89 -9.04
N ARG A 52 7.03 1.38 -10.13
CA ARG A 52 6.04 0.32 -10.11
C ARG A 52 6.40 -0.70 -11.17
N THR A 53 6.50 -1.95 -10.75
CA THR A 53 6.71 -3.12 -11.59
C THR A 53 5.51 -4.08 -11.43
N PRO A 54 5.35 -5.09 -12.28
CA PRO A 54 4.24 -6.03 -12.16
C PRO A 54 4.32 -6.94 -10.92
N ASP A 55 5.48 -7.00 -10.25
CA ASP A 55 5.70 -7.86 -9.08
C ASP A 55 6.02 -7.07 -7.81
N THR A 56 6.55 -5.85 -7.93
CA THR A 56 7.02 -5.01 -6.82
C THR A 56 6.75 -3.52 -7.04
N VAL A 57 6.58 -2.76 -5.95
CA VAL A 57 6.50 -1.30 -5.96
C VAL A 57 7.61 -0.72 -5.10
N THR A 58 8.23 0.36 -5.57
CA THR A 58 9.25 1.09 -4.82
C THR A 58 8.67 2.41 -4.35
N ILE A 59 8.65 2.58 -3.03
CA ILE A 59 8.21 3.81 -2.37
C ILE A 59 9.45 4.55 -1.87
N ASP A 60 9.60 5.81 -2.25
CA ASP A 60 10.58 6.71 -1.63
C ASP A 60 10.00 7.24 -0.33
N THR A 61 10.50 6.67 0.77
CA THR A 61 10.12 7.09 2.11
C THR A 61 11.21 8.00 2.67
N ARG A 62 10.91 8.75 3.74
CA ARG A 62 11.94 9.55 4.45
C ARG A 62 13.13 8.74 4.97
N ARG A 63 13.00 7.42 5.13
CA ARG A 63 14.09 6.53 5.59
C ARG A 63 14.92 5.98 4.42
N GLY A 64 14.47 6.17 3.18
CA GLY A 64 15.06 5.62 1.96
C GLY A 64 14.02 4.91 1.08
N LEU A 65 14.51 4.36 -0.02
CA LEU A 65 13.75 3.58 -0.98
C LEU A 65 13.35 2.23 -0.38
N VAL A 66 12.05 1.96 -0.30
CA VAL A 66 11.49 0.70 0.18
C VAL A 66 10.83 -0.02 -0.97
N ALA A 67 11.40 -1.15 -1.38
CA ALA A 67 10.78 -2.05 -2.34
C ALA A 67 9.83 -3.02 -1.60
N VAL A 68 8.57 -3.04 -2.02
CA VAL A 68 7.51 -3.89 -1.46
C VAL A 68 7.04 -4.82 -2.56
N ALA A 69 7.04 -6.14 -2.30
CA ALA A 69 6.47 -7.10 -3.23
C ALA A 69 4.94 -7.06 -3.18
N LEU A 70 4.30 -7.07 -4.35
CA LEU A 70 2.84 -7.09 -4.50
C LEU A 70 2.21 -8.38 -3.94
N ALA A 71 3.02 -9.42 -3.74
CA ALA A 71 2.65 -10.64 -3.03
C ALA A 71 2.40 -10.38 -1.53
N ASP A 72 3.20 -9.50 -0.92
CA ASP A 72 3.16 -9.18 0.50
C ASP A 72 2.24 -7.98 0.82
N VAL A 73 1.74 -7.28 -0.19
CA VAL A 73 0.83 -6.14 0.00
C VAL A 73 -0.50 -6.62 0.59
N VAL A 74 -0.84 -6.05 1.74
CA VAL A 74 -2.10 -6.30 2.45
C VAL A 74 -3.11 -5.18 2.20
N ALA A 75 -2.63 -3.95 2.19
CA ALA A 75 -3.46 -2.77 1.97
C ALA A 75 -2.65 -1.67 1.28
N ALA A 76 -3.27 -0.95 0.35
CA ALA A 76 -2.70 0.26 -0.22
C ALA A 76 -3.77 1.34 -0.27
N LYS A 77 -3.37 2.56 0.07
CA LYS A 77 -4.26 3.72 0.05
C LYS A 77 -3.52 4.90 -0.55
N ARG A 78 -4.09 5.47 -1.61
CA ARG A 78 -3.67 6.76 -2.15
C ARG A 78 -3.95 7.84 -1.11
N VAL A 79 -2.94 8.64 -0.80
CA VAL A 79 -3.10 9.80 0.08
C VAL A 79 -3.41 10.99 -0.83
N PRO A 80 -4.65 11.51 -0.84
CA PRO A 80 -4.95 12.70 -1.62
C PRO A 80 -4.04 13.85 -1.13
N PRO A 81 -3.47 14.66 -2.04
CA PRO A 81 -2.70 15.83 -1.65
C PRO A 81 -3.57 16.71 -0.74
N PRO A 82 -2.99 17.32 0.31
CA PRO A 82 -3.75 18.09 1.28
C PRO A 82 -4.58 19.15 0.55
N PRO A 83 -5.89 19.27 0.83
CA PRO A 83 -6.75 20.25 0.19
C PRO A 83 -6.20 21.66 0.44
N ALA A 84 -6.32 22.54 -0.57
CA ALA A 84 -5.78 23.89 -0.53
C ALA A 84 -6.21 24.62 0.76
N PRO A 85 -5.29 25.31 1.46
CA PRO A 85 -5.61 26.02 2.69
C PRO A 85 -6.69 27.06 2.41
N ARG A 86 -7.75 27.05 3.24
CA ARG A 86 -8.84 28.02 3.16
C ARG A 86 -8.26 29.44 3.31
N PRO A 87 -8.49 30.37 2.37
CA PRO A 87 -8.14 31.78 2.60
C PRO A 87 -8.89 32.28 3.83
N ARG A 88 -8.18 32.99 4.70
CA ARG A 88 -8.76 33.61 5.90
C ARG A 88 -9.54 34.86 5.51
#